data_AF-A0A973CQF4-F1
#
_entry.id   AF-A0A973CQF4-F1
#
_cell.length_a   1.000
_cell.length_b   1.000
_cell.length_c   1.000
_cell.angle_alpha   90.00
_cell.angle_beta   90.00
_cell.angle_gamma   90.00
#
_symmetry.space_group_name_H-M   'P 1'
#
loop_
_entity.id
_entity.type
_entity.pdbx_description
1 polymer ?
#
loop_
_entity_poly.entity_id
_entity_poly.type
_entity_poly.pdbx_seq_one_letter_code
_entity_poly.pdbx_strand_id
1 'polypeptide(L)'
;MSKVKYCPECGENIENLSNKCCMSYYSDSTESSPKLESGEDPLGLGIILVPIIGILLIYYWVGNMNLMQNPSSSLHLIVLGTIGLTSFLIYVDSSKLGMGKDDANGKKTNGASQWAVFSLFLWIVGYPAYLFHRVKFGAKDMALLGVIIAFIFTMAAYTMNEAIEDKKEGIRESFRNW
;
A
#
# COMPACT_ATOMS: atom_id res chain seq x y z
N MET A 1 56.17 -29.39 -5.27
CA MET A 1 55.09 -28.87 -6.14
C MET A 1 53.76 -29.06 -5.41
N SER A 2 53.25 -28.02 -4.76
CA SER A 2 51.92 -28.04 -4.14
C SER A 2 50.84 -27.88 -5.23
N LYS A 3 49.82 -28.75 -5.21
CA LYS A 3 48.64 -28.60 -6.08
C LYS A 3 47.80 -27.45 -5.55
N VAL A 4 47.77 -26.33 -6.27
CA VAL A 4 46.83 -25.24 -6.03
C VAL A 4 45.41 -25.77 -6.29
N LYS A 5 44.50 -25.62 -5.33
CA LYS A 5 43.09 -25.99 -5.47
C LYS A 5 42.28 -24.72 -5.67
N TYR A 6 41.43 -24.73 -6.72
CA TYR A 6 40.59 -23.60 -7.12
C TYR A 6 39.22 -23.66 -6.44
N CYS A 7 38.70 -22.52 -6.00
CA CYS A 7 37.30 -22.39 -5.57
C CYS A 7 36.42 -22.06 -6.79
N PRO A 8 35.42 -22.91 -7.14
CA PRO A 8 34.59 -22.69 -8.33
C PRO A 8 33.60 -21.53 -8.20
N GLU A 9 33.35 -21.01 -6.99
CA GLU A 9 32.34 -19.96 -6.76
C GLU A 9 32.91 -18.54 -6.75
N CYS A 10 34.11 -18.32 -6.23
CA CYS A 10 34.72 -16.99 -6.12
C CYS A 10 35.97 -16.77 -7.00
N GLY A 11 36.55 -17.83 -7.57
CA GLY A 11 37.69 -17.73 -8.49
C GLY A 11 39.02 -17.31 -7.88
N GLU A 12 39.14 -17.20 -6.55
CA GLU A 12 40.40 -16.89 -5.87
C GLU A 12 41.30 -18.12 -5.64
N ASN A 13 42.62 -17.90 -5.66
CA ASN A 13 43.64 -18.91 -5.39
C ASN A 13 43.88 -19.04 -3.88
N ILE A 14 43.62 -20.24 -3.32
CA ILE A 14 43.75 -20.49 -1.88
C ILE A 14 45.16 -20.99 -1.57
N GLU A 15 46.05 -20.09 -1.15
CA GLU A 15 47.44 -20.44 -0.80
C GLU A 15 47.59 -20.97 0.64
N ASN A 16 46.60 -20.76 1.51
CA ASN A 16 46.56 -21.36 2.85
C ASN A 16 45.12 -21.70 3.20
N LEU A 17 44.86 -22.96 3.62
CA LEU A 17 43.59 -23.38 4.22
C LEU A 17 43.41 -22.66 5.57
N SER A 18 43.13 -21.36 5.55
CA SER A 18 42.48 -20.69 6.67
C SER A 18 40.98 -20.96 6.52
N ASN A 19 40.37 -21.52 7.56
CA ASN A 19 39.00 -22.04 7.62
C ASN A 19 37.89 -20.99 7.43
N LYS A 20 38.13 -19.90 6.68
CA LYS A 20 37.22 -18.76 6.55
C LYS A 20 36.38 -18.73 5.26
N CYS A 21 36.71 -19.48 4.21
CA CYS A 21 36.03 -19.34 2.92
C CYS A 21 34.79 -20.23 2.69
N CYS A 22 34.41 -21.13 3.60
CA CYS A 22 33.26 -22.03 3.38
C CYS A 22 32.23 -22.04 4.53
N MET A 23 32.26 -21.10 5.46
CA MET A 23 31.35 -21.11 6.63
C MET A 23 30.15 -20.16 6.53
N SER A 24 29.85 -19.59 5.36
CA SER A 24 28.65 -18.78 5.13
C SER A 24 27.48 -19.55 4.51
N TYR A 25 27.62 -20.85 4.23
CA TYR A 25 26.62 -21.65 3.50
C TYR A 25 26.05 -22.86 4.27
N TYR A 26 26.13 -22.87 5.60
CA TYR A 26 25.33 -23.77 6.43
C TYR A 26 24.26 -22.99 7.19
N SER A 27 23.38 -22.33 6.43
CA SER A 27 22.06 -21.92 6.93
C SER A 27 21.15 -23.13 6.77
N ASP A 28 21.01 -23.84 7.87
CA ASP A 28 20.03 -24.87 8.15
C ASP A 28 18.70 -24.61 7.42
N SER A 29 18.37 -25.49 6.48
CA SER A 29 17.07 -25.58 5.82
C SER A 29 16.09 -26.30 6.76
N THR A 30 15.84 -25.71 7.92
CA THR A 30 14.58 -25.93 8.63
C THR A 30 13.62 -24.86 8.14
N GLU A 31 12.48 -25.30 7.60
CA GLU A 31 11.28 -24.49 7.38
C GLU A 31 10.92 -23.72 8.65
N SER A 32 11.59 -22.61 8.86
CA SER A 32 11.12 -21.53 9.70
C SER A 32 10.71 -20.45 8.70
N SER A 33 9.40 -20.39 8.44
CA SER A 33 8.79 -19.15 7.99
C SER A 33 9.50 -18.01 8.71
N PRO A 34 10.08 -17.02 8.01
CA PRO A 34 10.75 -15.93 8.68
C PRO A 34 9.73 -15.36 9.66
N LYS A 35 9.99 -15.54 10.95
CA LYS A 35 9.24 -14.82 11.98
C LYS A 35 9.56 -13.37 11.64
N LEU A 36 8.58 -12.68 11.04
CA LEU A 36 8.57 -11.24 10.98
C LEU A 36 8.90 -10.79 12.40
N GLU A 37 10.09 -10.23 12.60
CA GLU A 37 10.27 -9.35 13.72
C GLU A 37 9.14 -8.34 13.61
N SER A 38 8.30 -8.34 14.63
CA SER A 38 7.18 -7.42 14.81
C SER A 38 7.74 -6.01 15.08
N GLY A 39 8.65 -5.55 14.24
CA GLY A 39 8.97 -4.14 14.11
C GLY A 39 7.68 -3.46 13.67
N GLU A 40 7.27 -2.46 14.44
CA GLU A 40 6.14 -1.62 14.08
C GLU A 40 6.41 -1.04 12.67
N ASP A 41 5.51 -1.30 11.72
CA ASP A 41 5.50 -0.64 10.40
C ASP A 41 4.44 0.49 10.46
N PRO A 42 4.76 1.64 11.08
CA PRO A 42 3.79 2.70 11.32
C PRO A 42 3.28 3.31 10.02
N LEU A 43 4.07 3.26 8.95
CA LEU A 43 3.68 3.82 7.65
C LEU A 43 2.72 2.89 6.90
N GLY A 44 3.00 1.59 6.89
CA GLY A 44 2.07 0.60 6.35
C GLY A 44 0.71 0.64 7.06
N LEU A 45 0.72 0.75 8.39
CA LEU A 45 -0.51 0.92 9.16
C LEU A 45 -1.21 2.25 8.85
N GLY A 46 -0.46 3.35 8.73
CA GLY A 46 -1.01 4.66 8.38
C GLY A 46 -1.75 4.68 7.05
N ILE A 47 -1.19 4.02 6.02
CA ILE A 47 -1.81 3.89 4.70
C ILE A 47 -3.20 3.22 4.79
N ILE A 48 -3.35 2.24 5.68
CA ILE A 48 -4.57 1.48 5.88
C ILE A 48 -5.60 2.24 6.72
N LEU A 49 -5.15 3.01 7.71
CA LEU A 49 -6.04 3.77 8.60
C LEU A 49 -6.78 4.90 7.90
N VAL A 50 -6.16 5.53 6.89
CA VAL A 50 -6.76 6.66 6.17
C VAL A 50 -8.14 6.31 5.55
N PRO A 51 -8.30 5.26 4.74
CA PRO A 51 -9.62 4.89 4.21
C PRO A 51 -10.60 4.44 5.31
N ILE A 52 -10.13 3.86 6.42
CA ILE A 52 -11.00 3.54 7.57
C ILE A 52 -11.57 4.82 8.18
N ILE A 53 -10.74 5.83 8.42
CA ILE A 53 -11.18 7.14 8.90
C ILE A 53 -12.14 7.77 7.89
N GLY A 54 -11.87 7.63 6.59
CA GLY A 54 -12.75 8.05 5.51
C GLY A 54 -14.15 7.41 5.60
N ILE A 55 -14.24 6.10 5.83
CA ILE A 55 -15.53 5.39 6.05
C ILE A 55 -16.28 6.00 7.23
N LEU A 56 -15.60 6.21 8.36
CA LEU A 56 -16.21 6.78 9.56
C LEU A 56 -16.74 8.19 9.29
N LEU A 57 -15.98 9.03 8.59
CA LEU A 57 -16.42 10.37 8.20
C LEU A 57 -17.64 10.32 7.28
N ILE A 58 -17.69 9.39 6.32
CA ILE A 58 -18.86 9.23 5.44
C ILE A 58 -20.11 8.93 6.27
N TYR A 59 -20.07 7.94 7.16
CA TYR A 59 -21.27 7.56 7.92
C TYR A 59 -21.66 8.56 9.01
N TYR A 60 -20.71 8.97 9.85
CA TYR A 60 -21.02 9.78 11.03
C TYR A 60 -21.16 11.26 10.71
N TRP A 61 -20.39 11.77 9.73
CA TRP A 61 -20.42 13.18 9.39
C TRP A 61 -21.35 13.45 8.21
N VAL A 62 -21.11 12.84 7.04
CA VAL A 62 -21.97 13.08 5.85
C VAL A 62 -23.37 12.52 6.04
N GLY A 63 -23.51 11.35 6.65
CA GLY A 63 -24.82 10.74 6.92
C GLY A 63 -25.74 11.59 7.82
N ASN A 64 -25.16 12.46 8.66
CA ASN A 64 -25.89 13.36 9.56
C ASN A 64 -26.05 14.80 9.01
N MET A 65 -25.61 15.07 7.78
CA MET A 65 -25.75 16.40 7.17
C MET A 65 -27.18 16.64 6.67
N ASN A 66 -27.65 17.87 6.87
CA ASN A 66 -28.85 18.36 6.20
C ASN A 66 -28.54 18.67 4.72
N LEU A 67 -29.53 18.53 3.84
CA LEU A 67 -29.35 18.79 2.40
C LEU A 67 -28.89 20.22 2.09
N MET A 68 -29.27 21.19 2.93
CA MET A 68 -28.82 22.59 2.83
C MET A 68 -27.30 22.76 3.00
N GLN A 69 -26.61 21.79 3.59
CA GLN A 69 -25.15 21.81 3.80
C GLN A 69 -24.36 21.14 2.65
N ASN A 70 -25.03 20.75 1.56
CA ASN A 70 -24.43 20.14 0.38
C ASN A 70 -23.59 18.87 0.71
N PRO A 71 -24.22 17.80 1.22
CA PRO A 71 -23.53 16.56 1.61
C PRO A 71 -22.76 15.90 0.45
N SER A 72 -23.20 16.12 -0.80
CA SER A 72 -22.52 15.62 -2.01
C SER A 72 -21.11 16.21 -2.16
N SER A 73 -20.95 17.52 -1.95
CA SER A 73 -19.63 18.16 -2.03
C SER A 73 -18.69 17.66 -0.92
N SER A 74 -19.21 17.50 0.30
CA SER A 74 -18.46 16.93 1.42
C SER A 74 -18.04 15.48 1.17
N LEU A 75 -18.92 14.66 0.60
CA LEU A 75 -18.63 13.28 0.21
C LEU A 75 -17.48 13.23 -0.81
N HIS A 76 -17.56 14.01 -1.88
CA HIS A 76 -16.50 14.07 -2.89
C HIS A 76 -15.17 14.55 -2.29
N LEU A 77 -15.20 15.52 -1.38
CA LEU A 77 -14.00 15.99 -0.68
C LEU A 77 -13.37 14.88 0.16
N ILE A 78 -14.16 14.09 0.89
CA ILE A 78 -13.63 12.95 1.66
C ILE A 78 -13.02 11.90 0.74
N VAL A 79 -13.67 11.59 -0.39
CA VAL A 79 -13.15 10.63 -1.38
C VAL A 79 -11.83 11.10 -1.97
N LEU A 80 -11.79 12.31 -2.51
CA LEU A 80 -10.57 12.89 -3.11
C LEU A 80 -9.45 13.06 -2.08
N GLY A 81 -9.79 13.51 -0.87
CA GLY A 81 -8.86 13.65 0.24
C GLY A 81 -8.26 12.32 0.67
N THR A 82 -9.08 11.26 0.76
CA THR A 82 -8.63 9.90 1.09
C THR A 82 -7.67 9.37 0.02
N ILE A 83 -8.04 9.49 -1.26
CA ILE A 83 -7.20 9.04 -2.38
C ILE A 83 -5.88 9.84 -2.42
N GLY A 84 -5.94 11.17 -2.28
CA GLY A 84 -4.76 12.03 -2.28
C GLY A 84 -3.83 11.74 -1.10
N LEU A 85 -4.38 11.64 0.12
CA LEU A 85 -3.61 11.38 1.34
C LEU A 85 -2.97 9.99 1.31
N THR A 86 -3.71 8.96 0.90
CA THR A 86 -3.14 7.60 0.76
C THR A 86 -2.05 7.57 -0.31
N SER A 87 -2.23 8.25 -1.44
CA SER A 87 -1.20 8.34 -2.49
C SER A 87 0.06 9.06 -2.02
N PHE A 88 -0.10 10.11 -1.20
CA PHE A 88 1.02 10.80 -0.55
C PHE A 88 1.74 9.91 0.46
N LEU A 89 1.01 9.15 1.29
CA LEU A 89 1.63 8.20 2.22
C LEU A 89 2.37 7.08 1.46
N ILE A 90 1.82 6.59 0.36
CA ILE A 90 2.48 5.65 -0.55
C ILE A 90 3.79 6.23 -1.08
N TYR A 91 3.80 7.50 -1.49
CA TYR A 91 5.04 8.19 -1.90
C TYR A 91 6.10 8.18 -0.79
N VAL A 92 5.72 8.56 0.44
CA VAL A 92 6.64 8.62 1.58
C VAL A 92 7.17 7.25 1.96
N ASP A 93 6.29 6.24 2.00
CA ASP A 93 6.60 4.86 2.33
C ASP A 93 7.54 4.24 1.27
N SER A 94 7.21 4.37 -0.02
CA SER A 94 8.04 3.86 -1.11
C SER A 94 9.41 4.55 -1.20
N SER A 95 9.47 5.85 -0.90
CA SER A 95 10.73 6.60 -0.81
C SER A 95 11.62 6.06 0.31
N LYS A 96 11.03 5.74 1.47
CA LYS A 96 11.75 5.17 2.62
C LYS A 96 12.21 3.73 2.36
N LEU A 97 11.41 2.95 1.65
CA LEU A 97 11.76 1.59 1.21
C LEU A 97 12.81 1.58 0.09
N GLY A 98 13.20 2.75 -0.44
CA GLY A 98 14.23 2.87 -1.47
C GLY A 98 13.76 2.41 -2.86
N MET A 99 12.45 2.41 -3.11
CA MET A 99 11.89 2.05 -4.42
C MET A 99 12.36 3.04 -5.50
N GLY A 100 12.78 2.53 -6.67
CA GLY A 100 13.32 3.31 -7.77
C GLY A 100 14.85 3.27 -7.89
N LYS A 101 15.54 2.62 -6.96
CA LYS A 101 16.96 2.24 -7.13
C LYS A 101 17.05 0.97 -7.98
N ASP A 102 18.19 0.79 -8.65
CA ASP A 102 18.46 -0.44 -9.38
C ASP A 102 18.40 -1.63 -8.42
N ASP A 103 17.62 -2.64 -8.77
CA ASP A 103 17.53 -3.90 -8.02
C ASP A 103 18.91 -4.59 -8.00
N ALA A 104 19.11 -5.57 -7.11
CA ALA A 104 20.31 -6.40 -7.06
C ALA A 104 20.63 -7.08 -8.42
N ASN A 105 19.63 -7.21 -9.29
CA ASN A 105 19.73 -7.73 -10.65
C ASN A 105 19.96 -6.64 -11.73
N GLY A 106 20.21 -5.38 -11.36
CA GLY A 106 20.41 -4.25 -12.28
C GLY A 106 19.15 -3.83 -13.04
N LYS A 107 17.96 -4.28 -12.62
CA LYS A 107 16.69 -3.88 -13.23
C LYS A 107 16.17 -2.61 -12.55
N LYS A 108 15.74 -1.64 -13.38
CA LYS A 108 15.07 -0.42 -12.89
C LYS A 108 13.74 -0.81 -12.25
N THR A 109 13.61 -0.54 -10.97
CA THR A 109 12.34 -0.70 -10.24
C THR A 109 11.46 0.53 -10.41
N ASN A 110 10.14 0.38 -10.26
CA ASN A 110 9.25 1.53 -10.30
C ASN A 110 9.55 2.46 -9.12
N GLY A 111 9.72 3.75 -9.41
CA GLY A 111 10.04 4.75 -8.39
C GLY A 111 8.84 5.14 -7.52
N ALA A 112 9.13 5.79 -6.39
CA ALA A 112 8.13 6.29 -5.46
C ALA A 112 7.06 7.19 -6.11
N SER A 113 7.48 8.07 -7.01
CA SER A 113 6.57 8.97 -7.75
C SER A 113 5.62 8.20 -8.67
N GLN A 114 6.10 7.14 -9.33
CA GLN A 114 5.28 6.32 -10.22
C GLN A 114 4.19 5.59 -9.42
N TRP A 115 4.54 5.03 -8.26
CA TRP A 115 3.56 4.39 -7.37
C TRP A 115 2.53 5.38 -6.82
N ALA A 116 2.96 6.58 -6.43
CA ALA A 116 2.07 7.62 -5.95
C ALA A 116 1.08 8.08 -7.03
N VAL A 117 1.57 8.36 -8.25
CA VAL A 117 0.73 8.76 -9.38
C VAL A 117 -0.22 7.63 -9.80
N PHE A 118 0.28 6.39 -9.83
CA PHE A 118 -0.54 5.22 -10.14
C PHE A 118 -1.69 5.06 -9.13
N SER A 119 -1.40 5.17 -7.84
CA SER A 119 -2.41 5.13 -6.77
C SER A 119 -3.36 6.32 -6.77
N LEU A 120 -2.91 7.49 -7.24
CA LEU A 120 -3.75 8.69 -7.31
C LEU A 120 -4.84 8.57 -8.38
N PHE A 121 -4.49 8.07 -9.56
CA PHE A 121 -5.43 7.99 -10.70
C PHE A 121 -6.18 6.66 -10.77
N LEU A 122 -5.56 5.58 -10.33
CA LEU A 122 -6.12 4.23 -10.41
C LEU A 122 -6.29 3.63 -9.02
N TRP A 123 -6.76 4.41 -8.05
CA TRP A 123 -6.75 4.05 -6.63
C TRP A 123 -7.26 2.64 -6.31
N ILE A 124 -8.40 2.23 -6.89
CA ILE A 124 -9.00 0.90 -6.66
C ILE A 124 -8.02 -0.24 -6.94
N VAL A 125 -7.14 -0.08 -7.94
CA VAL A 125 -6.15 -1.09 -8.35
C VAL A 125 -4.76 -0.76 -7.79
N GLY A 126 -4.36 0.51 -7.84
CA GLY A 126 -3.04 1.00 -7.43
C GLY A 126 -2.78 0.86 -5.95
N TYR A 127 -3.77 1.14 -5.11
CA TYR A 127 -3.66 0.99 -3.66
C TYR A 127 -3.37 -0.47 -3.24
N PRO A 128 -4.17 -1.49 -3.62
CA PRO A 128 -3.86 -2.87 -3.24
C PRO A 128 -2.62 -3.41 -3.95
N ALA A 129 -2.39 -3.03 -5.21
CA ALA A 129 -1.19 -3.44 -5.94
C ALA A 129 0.10 -2.95 -5.27
N TYR A 130 0.09 -1.71 -4.75
CA TYR A 130 1.20 -1.17 -3.98
C TYR A 130 1.46 -1.95 -2.69
N LEU A 131 0.41 -2.24 -1.91
CA LEU A 131 0.52 -3.00 -0.66
C LEU A 131 1.03 -4.43 -0.88
N PHE A 132 0.77 -5.02 -2.04
CA PHE A 132 1.39 -6.28 -2.44
C PHE A 132 2.86 -6.11 -2.85
N HIS A 133 3.18 -5.05 -3.58
CA HIS A 133 4.52 -4.83 -4.11
C HIS A 133 5.56 -4.52 -3.02
N ARG A 134 5.18 -3.80 -1.96
CA ARG A 134 6.09 -3.42 -0.85
C ARG A 134 6.71 -4.61 -0.12
N VAL A 135 6.11 -5.79 -0.19
CA VAL A 135 6.63 -7.03 0.41
C VAL A 135 8.01 -7.39 -0.15
N LYS A 136 8.24 -7.08 -1.44
CA LYS A 136 9.55 -7.29 -2.09
C LYS A 136 10.69 -6.46 -1.51
N PHE A 137 10.35 -5.40 -0.77
CA PHE A 137 11.29 -4.48 -0.14
C PHE A 137 11.38 -4.71 1.38
N GLY A 138 10.95 -5.88 1.86
CA GLY A 138 11.05 -6.28 3.27
C GLY A 138 9.93 -5.75 4.17
N ALA A 139 8.90 -5.11 3.60
CA ALA A 139 7.74 -4.67 4.36
C ALA A 139 6.74 -5.83 4.60
N LYS A 140 5.86 -5.66 5.60
CA LYS A 140 4.83 -6.66 5.93
C LYS A 140 3.77 -6.74 4.83
N ASP A 141 3.32 -7.96 4.53
CA ASP A 141 2.18 -8.17 3.64
C ASP A 141 0.88 -7.71 4.30
N MET A 142 0.25 -6.71 3.68
CA MET A 142 -1.06 -6.19 4.05
C MET A 142 -1.98 -6.08 2.83
N ALA A 143 -1.64 -6.75 1.72
CA ALA A 143 -2.36 -6.63 0.46
C ALA A 143 -3.82 -7.06 0.59
N LEU A 144 -4.08 -8.20 1.23
CA LEU A 144 -5.43 -8.72 1.43
C LEU A 144 -6.30 -7.73 2.23
N LEU A 145 -5.74 -7.19 3.33
CA LEU A 145 -6.43 -6.20 4.15
C LEU A 145 -6.69 -4.91 3.35
N GLY A 146 -5.72 -4.49 2.53
CA GLY A 146 -5.86 -3.39 1.60
C GLY A 146 -7.02 -3.58 0.62
N VAL A 147 -7.12 -4.74 -0.03
CA VAL A 147 -8.21 -5.05 -0.97
C VAL A 147 -9.58 -4.95 -0.29
N ILE A 148 -9.70 -5.56 0.90
CA ILE A 148 -10.96 -5.55 1.67
C ILE A 148 -11.37 -4.11 2.00
N ILE A 149 -10.44 -3.29 2.49
CA ILE A 149 -10.73 -1.92 2.90
C ILE A 149 -11.03 -1.02 1.69
N ALA A 150 -10.32 -1.18 0.58
CA ALA A 150 -10.60 -0.45 -0.64
C ALA A 150 -12.01 -0.75 -1.16
N PHE A 151 -12.43 -2.01 -1.10
CA PHE A 151 -13.77 -2.42 -1.47
C PHE A 151 -14.83 -1.82 -0.53
N ILE A 152 -14.65 -1.93 0.78
CA ILE A 152 -15.58 -1.37 1.78
C ILE A 152 -15.69 0.15 1.64
N PHE A 153 -14.57 0.86 1.49
CA PHE A 153 -14.56 2.32 1.31
C PHE A 153 -15.32 2.73 0.04
N THR A 154 -15.07 2.04 -1.07
CA THR A 154 -15.76 2.31 -2.34
C THR A 154 -17.27 2.08 -2.22
N MET A 155 -17.67 0.97 -1.58
CA MET A 155 -19.09 0.67 -1.34
C MET A 155 -19.75 1.68 -0.39
N ALA A 156 -19.07 2.09 0.67
CA ALA A 156 -19.57 3.13 1.57
C ALA A 156 -19.79 4.47 0.85
N ALA A 157 -18.84 4.88 0.00
CA ALA A 157 -18.97 6.10 -0.78
C ALA A 157 -20.11 6.01 -1.81
N TYR A 158 -20.21 4.88 -2.52
CA TYR A 158 -21.27 4.64 -3.51
C TYR A 158 -22.66 4.65 -2.88
N THR A 159 -22.87 3.86 -1.82
CA THR A 159 -24.16 3.77 -1.12
C THR A 159 -24.59 5.10 -0.51
N MET A 160 -23.65 5.88 0.04
CA MET A 160 -23.96 7.22 0.54
C MET A 160 -24.32 8.18 -0.59
N ASN A 161 -23.68 8.08 -1.75
CA ASN A 161 -24.01 8.91 -2.91
C ASN A 161 -25.45 8.67 -3.38
N GLU A 162 -25.85 7.41 -3.54
CA GLU A 162 -27.24 7.04 -3.91
C GLU A 162 -28.24 7.58 -2.88
N ALA A 163 -27.97 7.40 -1.59
CA ALA A 163 -28.84 7.91 -0.52
C ALA A 163 -28.97 9.45 -0.51
N ILE A 164 -27.95 10.17 -0.98
CA ILE A 164 -28.01 11.63 -1.13
C ILE A 164 -28.86 12.01 -2.34
N GLU A 165 -28.74 11.32 -3.47
CA GLU A 165 -29.54 11.58 -4.67
C GLU A 165 -31.02 11.29 -4.44
N ASP A 166 -31.36 10.15 -3.83
CA ASP A 166 -32.75 9.80 -3.47
C ASP A 166 -33.41 10.90 -2.62
N LYS A 167 -32.68 11.43 -1.64
CA LYS A 167 -33.15 12.54 -0.79
C LYS A 167 -33.35 13.83 -1.57
N LYS A 168 -32.48 14.14 -2.55
CA LYS A 168 -32.63 15.32 -3.41
C LYS A 168 -33.84 15.20 -4.33
N GLU A 169 -34.07 14.02 -4.90
CA GLU A 169 -35.21 13.76 -5.78
C GLU A 169 -36.54 13.92 -5.05
N GLY A 170 -36.68 13.33 -3.84
CA GLY A 170 -37.92 13.45 -3.05
C GLY A 170 -38.28 14.90 -2.71
N ILE A 171 -37.29 15.76 -2.45
CA ILE A 171 -37.53 17.20 -2.23
C ILE A 171 -37.94 17.90 -3.53
N ARG A 172 -37.27 17.59 -4.64
CA ARG A 172 -37.61 18.18 -5.95
C ARG A 172 -39.04 17.84 -6.38
N GLU A 173 -39.50 16.62 -6.13
CA GLU A 173 -40.88 16.21 -6.39
C GLU A 173 -41.88 16.94 -5.49
N SER A 174 -41.55 17.09 -4.20
CA SER A 174 -42.37 17.84 -3.25
C SER A 174 -42.60 19.30 -3.68
N PHE A 175 -41.58 19.95 -4.27
CA PHE A 175 -41.71 21.30 -4.82
C PHE A 175 -42.45 21.37 -6.17
N ARG A 176 -42.48 20.29 -6.95
CA ARG A 176 -43.20 20.26 -8.24
C ARG A 176 -44.71 20.15 -8.05
N ASN A 177 -45.15 19.52 -6.96
CA ASN A 177 -46.55 19.28 -6.67
C ASN A 177 -47.24 20.44 -5.91
N TRP A 178 -46.56 21.57 -5.74
CA TRP A 178 -47.04 22.77 -5.07
C TRP A 178 -47.17 23.92 -6.07
#